data_AF-A0A6G9YEV9-F1
#
_entry.id   AF-A0A6G9YEV9-F1
#
_cell.length_a   1.000
_cell.length_b   1.000
_cell.length_c   1.000
_cell.angle_alpha   90.00
_cell.angle_beta   90.00
_cell.angle_gamma   90.00
#
_symmetry.space_group_name_H-M   'P 1'
#
loop_
_entity.id
_entity.type
_entity.pdbx_description
1 polymer ?
#
loop_
_entity_poly.entity_id
_entity_poly.type
_entity_poly.pdbx_seq_one_letter_code
_entity_poly.pdbx_strand_id
1 'polypeptide(L)'
;MAAAGLGIATGTASADRGVSGCISWSFDEQDDNATVTVYYHNRCNRPATITVRTRGNPTVCSDWTKNLAADEKDHETFVCAPRDVIGSD
;
A
#
# COMPACT_ATOMS: atom_id res chain seq x y z
N MET A 1 8.99 21.76 2.65
CA MET A 1 7.95 20.99 3.36
C MET A 1 6.77 20.87 2.42
N ALA A 2 6.45 19.66 1.96
CA ALA A 2 5.26 19.40 1.16
C ALA A 2 4.66 18.08 1.66
N ALA A 3 3.76 18.17 2.64
CA ALA A 3 2.90 17.07 3.01
C ALA A 3 1.84 16.93 1.90
N ALA A 4 2.06 16.00 0.98
CA ALA A 4 1.05 15.61 0.01
C ALA A 4 -0.06 14.86 0.77
N GLY A 5 -1.28 15.37 0.62
CA GLY A 5 -2.43 15.03 1.44
C GLY A 5 -2.81 13.56 1.40
N LEU A 6 -3.08 13.03 2.59
CA LEU A 6 -3.87 11.84 2.84
C LEU A 6 -5.31 12.11 2.41
N GLY A 7 -5.65 11.80 1.17
CA GLY A 7 -7.03 11.76 0.67
C GLY A 7 -7.58 10.36 0.81
N ILE A 8 -8.26 10.07 1.92
CA ILE A 8 -9.04 8.84 2.14
C ILE A 8 -10.38 8.97 1.40
N ALA A 9 -10.56 8.23 0.32
CA ALA A 9 -11.80 8.19 -0.45
C ALA A 9 -12.68 7.05 0.08
N THR A 10 -13.79 7.41 0.73
CA THR A 10 -14.78 6.45 1.23
C THR A 10 -15.86 6.18 0.17
N GLY A 11 -16.06 4.91 -0.21
CA GLY A 11 -17.21 4.50 -1.02
C GLY A 11 -17.18 3.05 -1.52
N THR A 12 -18.15 2.24 -1.06
CA THR A 12 -18.73 1.02 -1.66
C THR A 12 -17.97 0.33 -2.82
N ALA A 13 -17.37 -0.84 -2.55
CA ALA A 13 -16.64 -1.70 -3.52
C ALA A 13 -15.76 -0.88 -4.49
N SER A 14 -14.95 0.01 -3.91
CA SER A 14 -13.99 0.80 -4.65
C SER A 14 -12.62 0.37 -4.16
N ALA A 15 -11.77 -0.10 -5.07
CA ALA A 15 -10.37 -0.30 -4.76
C ALA A 15 -9.81 1.01 -4.17
N ASP A 16 -9.38 0.94 -2.91
CA ASP A 16 -8.69 2.04 -2.27
C ASP A 16 -7.37 2.25 -3.01
N ARG A 17 -7.02 3.50 -3.22
CA ARG A 17 -5.90 3.86 -4.07
C ARG A 17 -5.30 5.16 -3.61
N GLY A 18 -3.99 5.24 -3.70
CA GLY A 18 -3.28 6.42 -3.29
C GLY A 18 -1.90 6.52 -3.91
N VAL A 19 -1.26 7.62 -3.56
CA VAL A 19 0.11 7.90 -3.96
C VAL A 19 0.83 8.36 -2.70
N SER A 20 1.93 7.70 -2.38
CA SER A 20 2.79 8.06 -1.24
C SER A 20 4.20 8.31 -1.77
N GLY A 21 4.66 9.55 -1.66
CA GLY A 21 5.86 10.01 -2.37
C GLY A 21 5.69 9.87 -3.89
N CYS A 22 6.54 9.06 -4.53
CA CYS A 22 6.43 8.71 -5.95
C CYS A 22 5.94 7.27 -6.19
N ILE A 23 5.48 6.57 -5.16
CA ILE A 23 4.90 5.23 -5.29
C ILE A 23 3.38 5.35 -5.38
N SER A 24 2.79 4.84 -6.47
CA SER A 24 1.36 4.59 -6.56
C SER A 24 1.01 3.26 -5.95
N TRP A 25 -0.15 3.15 -5.32
CA TRP A 25 -0.68 1.90 -4.83
C TRP A 25 -2.20 1.81 -4.97
N SER A 26 -2.72 0.59 -4.99
CA SER A 26 -4.14 0.30 -4.93
C SER A 26 -4.42 -1.09 -4.36
N PHE A 27 -5.50 -1.25 -3.62
CA PHE A 27 -5.97 -2.54 -3.12
C PHE A 27 -7.49 -2.55 -3.01
N ASP A 28 -8.11 -3.72 -3.11
CA ASP A 28 -9.55 -3.84 -2.87
C ASP A 28 -9.82 -3.90 -1.37
N GLU A 29 -10.68 -3.03 -0.86
CA GLU A 29 -11.02 -2.98 0.55
C GLU A 29 -11.86 -4.22 0.89
N GLN A 30 -11.28 -5.15 1.64
CA GLN A 30 -11.97 -6.34 2.14
C GLN A 30 -11.98 -6.34 3.68
N ASP A 31 -12.84 -7.19 4.27
CA ASP A 31 -12.92 -7.39 5.71
C ASP A 31 -11.56 -7.70 6.36
N ASP A 32 -11.41 -7.37 7.65
CA ASP A 32 -10.14 -7.40 8.39
C ASP A 32 -9.42 -8.77 8.45
N ASN A 33 -10.03 -9.86 7.94
CA ASN A 33 -9.46 -11.22 7.90
C ASN A 33 -9.47 -11.84 6.48
N ALA A 34 -9.65 -11.01 5.45
CA ALA A 34 -9.67 -11.46 4.07
C ALA A 34 -8.30 -11.26 3.39
N THR A 35 -8.04 -12.11 2.40
CA THR A 35 -6.83 -12.02 1.59
C THR A 35 -6.92 -10.81 0.64
N VAL A 36 -6.09 -9.80 0.87
CA VAL A 36 -6.03 -8.58 0.06
C VAL A 36 -4.77 -8.57 -0.81
N THR A 37 -4.94 -8.24 -2.08
CA THR A 37 -3.82 -7.99 -3.00
C THR A 37 -3.58 -6.49 -3.12
N VAL A 38 -2.37 -6.04 -2.75
CA VAL A 38 -1.93 -4.66 -2.94
C VAL A 38 -1.08 -4.58 -4.19
N TYR A 39 -1.52 -3.77 -5.14
CA TYR A 39 -0.78 -3.42 -6.34
C TYR A 39 0.02 -2.16 -6.08
N TYR A 40 1.25 -2.10 -6.56
CA TYR A 40 2.10 -0.93 -6.40
C TYR A 40 2.96 -0.67 -7.64
N HIS A 41 3.25 0.62 -7.87
CA HIS A 41 4.12 1.08 -8.94
C HIS A 41 5.05 2.13 -8.40
N ASN A 42 6.35 1.82 -8.39
CA ASN A 42 7.38 2.80 -8.13
C ASN A 42 7.54 3.74 -9.33
N ARG A 43 6.97 4.94 -9.25
CA ARG A 43 7.18 5.99 -10.28
C ARG A 43 8.39 6.86 -9.99
N CYS A 44 9.15 6.53 -8.96
CA CYS A 44 10.46 7.11 -8.76
C CYS A 44 11.39 6.51 -9.83
N ASN A 45 12.12 7.36 -10.57
CA ASN A 45 13.21 6.92 -11.48
C ASN A 45 14.44 6.41 -10.71
N ARG A 46 14.23 5.86 -9.50
CA ARG A 46 15.24 5.36 -8.57
C ARG A 46 14.59 4.33 -7.64
N PRO A 47 15.39 3.49 -6.94
CA PRO A 47 14.85 2.59 -5.95
C PRO A 47 14.09 3.34 -4.85
N ALA A 48 12.98 2.78 -4.41
CA ALA A 48 12.17 3.34 -3.32
C ALA A 48 11.54 2.21 -2.51
N THR A 49 11.31 2.45 -1.22
CA THR A 49 10.74 1.46 -0.30
C THR A 49 9.25 1.69 -0.12
N ILE A 50 8.48 0.62 -0.27
CA ILE A 50 7.06 0.59 0.10
C ILE A 50 6.90 -0.15 1.44
N THR A 51 6.13 0.42 2.34
CA THR A 51 5.70 -0.21 3.59
C THR A 51 4.18 -0.28 3.61
N VAL A 52 3.65 -1.50 3.71
CA VAL A 52 2.23 -1.77 3.90
C VAL A 52 2.02 -2.13 5.36
N ARG A 53 1.35 -1.23 6.10
CA ARG A 53 0.94 -1.51 7.48
C ARG A 53 -0.39 -2.23 7.43
N THR A 54 -0.50 -3.38 8.09
CA THR A 54 -1.73 -4.17 8.09
C THR A 54 -2.62 -3.82 9.29
N ARG A 55 -3.92 -4.04 9.14
CA ARG A 55 -4.92 -3.94 10.20
C ARG A 55 -5.30 -5.35 10.66
N GLY A 56 -5.58 -5.52 11.95
CA GLY A 56 -6.00 -6.81 12.51
C GLY A 56 -5.18 -7.20 13.73
N ASN A 57 -5.18 -8.49 14.06
CA ASN A 57 -4.45 -9.01 15.22
C ASN A 57 -2.93 -9.04 14.91
N PRO A 58 -2.07 -8.35 15.68
CA PRO A 58 -0.64 -8.26 15.41
C PRO A 58 0.11 -9.61 15.53
N THR A 59 -0.55 -10.65 16.05
CA THR A 59 -0.01 -12.01 16.13
C THR A 59 -0.11 -12.75 14.79
N VAL A 60 -1.02 -12.32 13.90
CA VAL A 60 -1.27 -12.94 12.58
C VAL A 60 -1.02 -11.96 11.43
N CYS A 61 -1.22 -10.67 11.68
CA CYS A 61 -0.99 -9.59 10.73
C CYS A 61 0.31 -8.88 11.07
N SER A 62 1.27 -8.92 10.15
CA SER A 62 2.53 -8.19 10.26
C SER A 62 2.59 -7.09 9.21
N ASP A 63 3.29 -6.02 9.54
CA ASP A 63 3.67 -5.01 8.54
C ASP A 63 4.60 -5.65 7.53
N TRP A 64 4.47 -5.23 6.28
CA TRP A 64 5.32 -5.69 5.18
C TRP A 64 6.08 -4.53 4.58
N THR A 65 7.32 -4.77 4.16
CA THR A 65 8.16 -3.77 3.53
C THR A 65 8.97 -4.40 2.41
N LYS A 66 9.05 -3.72 1.26
CA LYS A 66 9.84 -4.14 0.10
C LYS A 66 10.53 -2.96 -0.53
N ASN A 67 11.75 -3.18 -1.01
CA ASN A 67 12.46 -2.23 -1.84
C ASN A 67 12.10 -2.49 -3.31
N LEU A 68 11.62 -1.46 -3.99
CA LEU A 68 11.21 -1.50 -5.39
C LEU A 68 12.31 -0.90 -6.25
N ALA A 69 12.67 -1.54 -7.35
CA ALA A 69 13.53 -0.93 -8.36
C ALA A 69 12.84 0.26 -9.04
N ALA A 70 13.61 1.08 -9.77
CA ALA A 70 13.06 2.20 -10.53
C ALA A 70 12.04 1.72 -11.56
N ASP A 71 10.88 2.39 -11.64
CA ASP A 71 9.75 1.99 -12.50
C ASP A 71 9.17 0.59 -12.22
N GLU A 72 9.50 -0.04 -11.09
CA GLU A 72 9.01 -1.39 -10.79
C GLU A 72 7.50 -1.38 -10.52
N LYS A 73 6.81 -2.30 -11.19
CA LYS A 73 5.38 -2.58 -11.00
C LYS A 73 5.23 -4.01 -10.54
N ASP A 74 4.61 -4.20 -9.40
CA ASP A 74 4.35 -5.54 -8.88
C ASP A 74 3.14 -5.52 -7.93
N HIS A 75 2.80 -6.67 -7.38
CA HIS A 75 1.71 -6.85 -6.45
C HIS A 75 2.13 -7.84 -5.35
N GLU A 76 1.53 -7.70 -4.18
CA GLU A 76 1.76 -8.62 -3.07
C GLU A 76 0.43 -8.95 -2.41
N THR A 77 0.29 -10.19 -1.94
CA THR A 77 -0.95 -10.66 -1.33
C THR A 77 -0.77 -10.90 0.16
N PHE A 78 -1.67 -10.32 0.94
CA PHE A 78 -1.63 -10.35 2.40
C PHE A 78 -2.89 -11.00 2.94
N VAL A 79 -2.78 -11.71 4.06
CA VAL A 79 -3.93 -12.35 4.74
C VAL A 79 -4.73 -11.33 5.57
N CYS A 80 -4.33 -10.06 5.57
CA CYS A 80 -4.96 -8.99 6.33
C CYS A 80 -5.12 -7.73 5.49
N ALA A 81 -6.18 -6.96 5.76
CA ALA A 81 -6.45 -5.71 5.08
C ALA A 81 -5.37 -4.65 5.40
N PRO A 82 -4.89 -3.88 4.40
CA PRO A 82 -3.98 -2.76 4.62
C PRO A 82 -4.66 -1.66 5.44
N ARG A 83 -3.94 -1.11 6.42
CA ARG A 83 -4.33 0.10 7.16
C ARG A 83 -3.77 1.37 6.53
N ASP A 84 -2.50 1.31 6.16
CA ASP A 84 -1.74 2.45 5.64
C ASP A 84 -0.68 1.94 4.64
N VAL A 85 -0.51 2.63 3.53
CA VAL A 85 0.57 2.35 2.57
C VAL A 85 1.49 3.57 2.46
N ILE A 86 2.76 3.39 2.82
CA ILE A 86 3.75 4.44 2.94
C ILE A 86 4.86 4.19 1.92
N GLY A 87 5.13 5.17 1.06
CA GLY A 87 6.26 5.17 0.14
C GLY A 87 7.35 6.10 0.66
N SER A 88 8.58 5.59 0.74
CA SER A 88 9.78 6.34 1.15
C SER A 88 10.86 6.22 0.08
N ASP A 89 11.50 7.33 -0.27
CA ASP A 89 12.60 7.42 -1.25
C ASP A 89 13.99 7.60 -0.61
#